data_AF-A0A5N6MI84-F1
#
_entry.id   AF-A0A5N6MI84-F1
#
_cell.length_a   1.000
_cell.length_b   1.000
_cell.length_c   1.000
_cell.angle_alpha   90.00
_cell.angle_beta   90.00
_cell.angle_gamma   90.00
#
_symmetry.space_group_name_H-M   'P 1'
#
loop_
_entity.id
_entity.type
_entity.pdbx_description
1 polymer ?
#
loop_
_entity_poly.entity_id
_entity_poly.type
_entity_poly.pdbx_seq_one_letter_code
_entity_poly.pdbx_strand_id
1 'polypeptide(L)'
;MSHTRSIYRQRQYTKRFRVLEFVYPISSLYGPSIWVPDPYGLKGKVQSVNPSWGVVAFDPFVPRGLGSHHIAARTMGILAAFVVDGTMLYGSATTPIELFGPTRYQWDQGYFQQEIHRRVSVVLAKNQSLSEVWSKSPEKLAFYNYIGNNPAKGGLFRAGSMDNGDGIAVGWLGHPIFRDKEGRELFERRMPTFFKTKSITSLRSNLSSMGHVESRVNQQEPPCKAKYSSTLICCLVRTSL
;
A
#
# COMPACT_ATOMS: atom_id res chain seq x y z
N MET A 1 -4.47 -42.44 -50.36
CA MET A 1 -5.38 -41.86 -49.33
C MET A 1 -4.87 -42.10 -47.89
N SER A 2 -3.58 -41.92 -47.59
CA SER A 2 -3.00 -42.22 -46.26
C SER A 2 -2.20 -41.07 -45.63
N HIS A 3 -1.84 -40.01 -46.37
CA HIS A 3 -1.06 -38.90 -45.84
C HIS A 3 -1.90 -37.80 -45.14
N THR A 4 -3.19 -37.67 -45.49
CA THR A 4 -4.05 -36.60 -44.96
C THR A 4 -4.59 -36.86 -43.54
N ARG A 5 -4.60 -38.13 -43.09
CA ARG A 5 -5.05 -38.50 -41.73
C ARG A 5 -4.01 -38.22 -40.63
N SER A 6 -2.73 -38.18 -40.96
CA SER A 6 -1.64 -37.90 -40.00
C SER A 6 -1.64 -36.44 -39.54
N ILE A 7 -1.85 -35.50 -40.47
CA ILE A 7 -1.86 -34.05 -40.21
C ILE A 7 -3.08 -33.65 -39.37
N TYR A 8 -4.24 -34.28 -39.61
CA TYR A 8 -5.44 -34.06 -38.81
C TYR A 8 -5.29 -34.60 -37.38
N ARG A 9 -4.60 -35.74 -37.21
CA ARG A 9 -4.29 -36.30 -35.87
C ARG A 9 -3.27 -35.42 -35.13
N GLN A 10 -2.22 -34.92 -35.77
CA GLN A 10 -1.27 -33.97 -35.15
C GLN A 10 -1.90 -32.62 -34.77
N ARG A 11 -2.85 -32.10 -35.56
CA ARG A 11 -3.61 -30.88 -35.22
C ARG A 11 -4.51 -31.05 -33.98
N GLN A 12 -5.01 -32.26 -33.71
CA GLN A 12 -5.79 -32.55 -32.51
C GLN A 12 -4.92 -32.64 -31.24
N TYR A 13 -3.68 -33.15 -31.36
CA TYR A 13 -2.72 -33.11 -30.26
C TYR A 13 -2.25 -31.68 -29.97
N THR A 14 -1.88 -30.88 -30.97
CA THR A 14 -1.47 -29.47 -30.76
C THR A 14 -2.59 -28.54 -30.27
N LYS A 15 -3.86 -28.88 -30.49
CA LYS A 15 -5.00 -28.19 -29.85
C LYS A 15 -5.24 -28.64 -28.40
N ARG A 16 -5.00 -29.92 -28.08
CA ARG A 16 -5.00 -30.42 -26.69
C ARG A 16 -3.84 -29.88 -25.85
N PHE A 17 -2.68 -29.62 -26.45
CA PHE A 17 -1.53 -29.05 -25.76
C PHE A 17 -1.68 -27.55 -25.41
N ARG A 18 -2.50 -26.79 -26.15
CA ARG A 18 -2.80 -25.38 -25.80
C ARG A 18 -3.71 -25.20 -24.58
N VAL A 19 -4.44 -26.25 -24.18
CA VAL A 19 -5.27 -26.24 -22.97
C VAL A 19 -4.39 -26.23 -21.73
N LEU A 20 -3.22 -26.86 -21.81
CA LEU A 20 -2.31 -27.14 -20.71
C LEU A 20 -1.38 -25.95 -20.38
N GLU A 21 -1.01 -25.12 -21.34
CA GLU A 21 -0.01 -24.04 -21.11
C GLU A 21 -0.45 -22.92 -20.14
N PHE A 22 -1.75 -22.74 -19.87
CA PHE A 22 -2.27 -21.66 -19.02
C PHE A 22 -2.93 -22.09 -17.71
N VAL A 23 -3.17 -23.39 -17.49
CA VAL A 23 -3.79 -23.91 -16.25
C VAL A 23 -2.73 -24.28 -15.20
N TYR A 24 -1.55 -24.68 -15.65
CA TYR A 24 -0.41 -24.99 -14.78
C TYR A 24 0.23 -23.82 -14.04
N PRO A 25 0.26 -22.57 -14.55
CA PRO A 25 0.87 -21.43 -13.87
C PRO A 25 0.41 -21.18 -12.44
N ILE A 26 -0.90 -21.19 -12.21
CA ILE A 26 -1.45 -20.67 -10.95
C ILE A 26 -1.60 -21.79 -9.90
N SER A 27 -1.73 -23.05 -10.33
CA SER A 27 -1.98 -24.21 -9.47
C SER A 27 -0.72 -25.04 -9.22
N SER A 28 -0.60 -25.58 -8.00
CA SER A 28 0.57 -26.23 -7.39
C SER A 28 1.25 -27.40 -8.15
N LEU A 29 0.83 -27.74 -9.36
CA LEU A 29 1.33 -28.91 -10.06
C LEU A 29 2.47 -28.60 -11.03
N TYR A 30 2.44 -27.52 -11.85
CA TYR A 30 3.47 -27.31 -12.89
C TYR A 30 3.68 -25.87 -13.41
N GLY A 31 3.47 -24.80 -12.62
CA GLY A 31 3.72 -23.47 -13.18
C GLY A 31 3.99 -22.31 -12.21
N PRO A 32 4.28 -21.10 -12.75
CA PRO A 32 4.84 -20.00 -11.98
C PRO A 32 3.90 -19.50 -10.88
N SER A 33 4.32 -19.75 -9.65
CA SER A 33 3.80 -19.15 -8.43
C SER A 33 3.54 -17.64 -8.58
N ILE A 34 2.51 -17.14 -7.92
CA ILE A 34 2.11 -15.72 -7.97
C ILE A 34 2.61 -14.96 -6.74
N TRP A 35 2.76 -13.64 -6.84
CA TRP A 35 3.03 -12.81 -5.67
C TRP A 35 1.81 -12.77 -4.76
N VAL A 36 1.99 -13.11 -3.48
CA VAL A 36 0.95 -13.01 -2.46
C VAL A 36 1.42 -12.03 -1.39
N PRO A 37 0.78 -10.85 -1.27
CA PRO A 37 1.09 -9.88 -0.23
C PRO A 37 0.47 -10.31 1.11
N ASP A 38 1.03 -9.81 2.22
CA ASP A 38 0.30 -9.75 3.48
C ASP A 38 -0.58 -8.47 3.54
N PRO A 39 -1.53 -8.35 4.49
CA PRO A 39 -2.45 -7.22 4.57
C PRO A 39 -1.80 -5.83 4.68
N TYR A 40 -0.53 -5.77 5.10
CA TYR A 40 0.23 -4.52 5.25
C TYR A 40 1.47 -4.45 4.34
N GLY A 41 1.64 -5.41 3.41
CA GLY A 41 2.74 -5.43 2.44
C GLY A 41 4.14 -5.45 3.06
N LEU A 42 4.30 -6.07 4.22
CA LEU A 42 5.57 -6.19 4.92
C LEU A 42 6.36 -7.47 4.56
N LYS A 43 5.68 -8.52 4.13
CA LYS A 43 6.22 -9.89 3.98
C LYS A 43 5.63 -10.62 2.76
N GLY A 44 5.38 -9.91 1.66
CA GLY A 44 4.95 -10.54 0.42
C GLY A 44 5.98 -11.53 -0.10
N LYS A 45 5.49 -12.58 -0.75
CA LYS A 45 6.33 -13.61 -1.35
C LYS A 45 5.66 -14.28 -2.53
N VAL A 46 6.48 -14.85 -3.40
CA VAL A 46 6.02 -15.71 -4.48
C VAL A 46 5.62 -17.06 -3.89
N GLN A 47 4.37 -17.48 -4.08
CA GLN A 47 3.86 -18.75 -3.61
C GLN A 47 2.84 -19.36 -4.57
N SER A 48 2.72 -20.68 -4.53
CA SER A 48 1.64 -21.37 -5.23
C SER A 48 0.33 -21.21 -4.46
N VAL A 49 -0.78 -21.08 -5.20
CA VAL A 49 -2.09 -20.80 -4.62
C VAL A 49 -3.12 -21.78 -5.19
N ASN A 50 -3.72 -22.58 -4.30
CA ASN A 50 -4.78 -23.49 -4.71
C ASN A 50 -6.04 -22.72 -5.11
N PRO A 51 -6.72 -23.10 -6.21
CA PRO A 51 -7.93 -22.42 -6.65
C PRO A 51 -9.06 -22.63 -5.64
N SER A 52 -9.89 -21.61 -5.46
CA SER A 52 -11.14 -21.71 -4.70
C SER A 52 -12.32 -21.62 -5.66
N TRP A 53 -13.33 -22.46 -5.42
CA TRP A 53 -14.53 -22.57 -6.26
C TRP A 53 -15.80 -22.08 -5.55
N GLY A 54 -15.70 -21.68 -4.28
CA GLY A 54 -16.80 -21.12 -3.49
C GLY A 54 -16.93 -19.61 -3.64
N VAL A 55 -17.85 -19.01 -2.88
CA VAL A 55 -18.14 -17.56 -2.92
C VAL A 55 -16.92 -16.68 -2.62
N VAL A 56 -15.97 -17.17 -1.82
CA VAL A 56 -14.71 -16.47 -1.52
C VAL A 56 -13.81 -16.26 -2.74
N ALA A 57 -14.06 -16.95 -3.86
CA ALA A 57 -13.34 -16.75 -5.11
C ALA A 57 -13.68 -15.42 -5.81
N PHE A 58 -14.80 -14.79 -5.44
CA PHE A 58 -15.23 -13.49 -5.97
C PHE A 58 -14.72 -12.31 -5.14
N ASP A 59 -14.07 -12.56 -4.00
CA ASP A 59 -13.40 -11.52 -3.23
C ASP A 59 -12.14 -11.06 -3.98
N PRO A 60 -12.04 -9.78 -4.40
CA PRO A 60 -10.91 -9.27 -5.17
C PRO A 60 -9.58 -9.31 -4.40
N PHE A 61 -9.59 -9.51 -3.07
CA PHE A 61 -8.39 -9.60 -2.24
C PHE A 61 -7.97 -11.05 -1.94
N VAL A 62 -8.74 -12.06 -2.37
CA VAL A 62 -8.41 -13.47 -2.20
C VAL A 62 -7.79 -14.02 -3.49
N PRO A 63 -6.46 -14.27 -3.54
CA PRO A 63 -5.78 -14.70 -4.77
C PRO A 63 -6.23 -16.08 -5.27
N ARG A 64 -6.90 -16.88 -4.43
CA ARG A 64 -7.42 -18.20 -4.83
C ARG A 64 -8.50 -18.15 -5.91
N GLY A 65 -9.19 -17.02 -6.05
CA GLY A 65 -10.18 -16.82 -7.11
C GLY A 65 -9.57 -16.70 -8.51
N LEU A 66 -8.29 -16.35 -8.60
CA LEU A 66 -7.61 -16.18 -9.89
C LEU A 66 -7.55 -17.49 -10.67
N GLY A 67 -7.20 -18.59 -9.98
CA GLY A 67 -7.14 -19.91 -10.61
C GLY A 67 -8.49 -20.38 -11.15
N SER A 68 -9.58 -20.19 -10.39
CA SER A 68 -10.93 -20.58 -10.86
C SER A 68 -11.45 -19.65 -11.96
N HIS A 69 -11.22 -18.33 -11.85
CA HIS A 69 -11.55 -17.36 -12.88
C HIS A 69 -10.88 -17.69 -14.24
N HIS A 70 -9.58 -17.98 -14.27
CA HIS A 70 -8.87 -18.29 -15.53
C HIS A 70 -9.34 -19.61 -16.17
N ILE A 71 -9.81 -20.57 -15.37
CA ILE A 71 -10.39 -21.83 -15.87
C ILE A 71 -11.79 -21.59 -16.44
N ALA A 72 -12.60 -20.74 -15.81
CA ALA A 72 -14.00 -20.50 -16.19
C ALA A 72 -14.18 -19.41 -17.28
N ALA A 73 -13.36 -18.36 -17.29
CA ALA A 73 -13.54 -17.16 -18.11
C ALA A 73 -13.09 -17.30 -19.58
N ARG A 74 -12.62 -18.49 -20.00
CA ARG A 74 -12.21 -18.79 -21.39
C ARG A 74 -13.32 -18.59 -22.46
N THR A 75 -14.53 -18.16 -22.08
CA THR A 75 -15.71 -18.10 -22.95
C THR A 75 -16.34 -16.71 -23.12
N MET A 76 -15.92 -15.66 -22.37
CA MET A 76 -16.51 -14.32 -22.51
C MET A 76 -15.45 -13.22 -22.45
N GLY A 77 -15.45 -12.31 -23.42
CA GLY A 77 -14.59 -11.13 -23.38
C GLY A 77 -15.14 -9.98 -24.20
N ILE A 78 -15.29 -8.82 -23.55
CA ILE A 78 -15.07 -7.43 -23.99
C ILE A 78 -15.36 -6.54 -22.76
N LEU A 79 -14.53 -5.50 -22.51
CA LEU A 79 -14.44 -4.56 -21.34
C LEU A 79 -13.25 -4.75 -20.34
N ALA A 80 -12.09 -5.28 -20.78
CA ALA A 80 -10.94 -5.52 -19.88
C ALA A 80 -10.26 -4.24 -19.33
N ALA A 81 -10.20 -3.14 -20.10
CA ALA A 81 -9.41 -1.96 -19.72
C ALA A 81 -9.94 -1.23 -18.48
N PHE A 82 -11.25 -0.96 -18.42
CA PHE A 82 -11.88 -0.29 -17.26
C PHE A 82 -11.77 -1.12 -15.98
N VAL A 83 -11.84 -2.45 -16.10
CA VAL A 83 -11.69 -3.34 -14.95
C VAL A 83 -10.28 -3.28 -14.40
N VAL A 84 -9.26 -3.33 -15.26
CA VAL A 84 -7.86 -3.22 -14.84
C VAL A 84 -7.58 -1.88 -14.17
N ASP A 85 -8.05 -0.77 -14.76
CA ASP A 85 -7.91 0.57 -14.16
C ASP A 85 -8.54 0.63 -12.76
N GLY A 86 -9.77 0.13 -12.61
CA GLY A 86 -10.42 0.02 -11.30
C GLY A 86 -9.62 -0.82 -10.30
N THR A 87 -9.18 -2.02 -10.68
CA THR A 87 -8.41 -2.90 -9.77
C THR A 87 -7.05 -2.33 -9.39
N MET A 88 -6.43 -1.50 -10.24
CA MET A 88 -5.21 -0.77 -9.90
C MET A 88 -5.50 0.38 -8.92
N LEU A 89 -6.54 1.16 -9.18
CA LEU A 89 -6.88 2.33 -8.37
C LEU A 89 -7.38 1.96 -6.96
N TYR A 90 -8.21 0.92 -6.85
CA TYR A 90 -8.80 0.48 -5.57
C TYR A 90 -7.94 -0.58 -4.86
N GLY A 91 -7.06 -1.26 -5.58
CA GLY A 91 -6.28 -2.39 -5.08
C GLY A 91 -7.02 -3.72 -5.19
N SER A 92 -6.27 -4.78 -5.44
CA SER A 92 -6.74 -6.17 -5.48
C SER A 92 -5.57 -7.12 -5.17
N ALA A 93 -5.84 -8.42 -5.13
CA ALA A 93 -4.83 -9.46 -5.01
C ALA A 93 -3.82 -9.44 -6.18
N THR A 94 -4.18 -8.86 -7.33
CA THR A 94 -3.29 -8.76 -8.51
C THR A 94 -2.53 -7.44 -8.58
N THR A 95 -2.81 -6.48 -7.70
CA THR A 95 -2.14 -5.18 -7.63
C THR A 95 -1.56 -4.96 -6.22
N PRO A 96 -0.63 -5.82 -5.77
CA PRO A 96 -0.07 -5.76 -4.43
C PRO A 96 0.73 -4.47 -4.20
N ILE A 97 0.57 -3.87 -3.01
CA ILE A 97 1.20 -2.60 -2.65
C ILE A 97 2.74 -2.63 -2.61
N GLU A 98 3.32 -3.82 -2.50
CA GLU A 98 4.78 -4.01 -2.54
C GLU A 98 5.35 -3.84 -3.95
N LEU A 99 4.53 -4.04 -4.98
CA LEU A 99 4.94 -3.91 -6.37
C LEU A 99 4.46 -2.59 -6.98
N PHE A 100 3.30 -2.09 -6.56
CA PHE A 100 2.67 -0.91 -7.17
C PHE A 100 2.56 0.31 -6.24
N GLY A 101 2.95 0.18 -4.97
CA GLY A 101 2.78 1.22 -3.96
C GLY A 101 1.39 1.20 -3.30
N PRO A 102 1.20 1.97 -2.21
CA PRO A 102 -0.06 2.02 -1.49
C PRO A 102 -1.15 2.76 -2.27
N THR A 103 -2.42 2.53 -1.93
CA THR A 103 -3.54 3.23 -2.54
C THR A 103 -3.85 4.53 -1.80
N ARG A 104 -4.48 5.50 -2.50
CA ARG A 104 -4.95 6.73 -1.87
C ARG A 104 -5.92 6.49 -0.71
N TYR A 105 -6.70 5.41 -0.78
CA TYR A 105 -7.71 5.07 0.21
C TYR A 105 -7.06 4.65 1.54
N GLN A 106 -5.89 4.03 1.49
CA GLN A 106 -5.13 3.68 2.69
C GLN A 106 -4.65 4.93 3.44
N TRP A 107 -4.29 6.00 2.72
CA TRP A 107 -3.99 7.30 3.33
C TRP A 107 -5.25 7.97 3.89
N ASP A 108 -6.30 8.07 3.06
CA ASP A 108 -7.54 8.78 3.40
C ASP A 108 -8.22 8.19 4.65
N GLN A 109 -8.15 6.86 4.85
CA GLN A 109 -8.68 6.19 6.04
C GLN A 109 -7.67 6.02 7.18
N GLY A 110 -6.41 6.42 7.00
CA GLY A 110 -5.36 6.22 8.00
C GLY A 110 -5.06 4.75 8.27
N TYR A 111 -5.17 3.87 7.27
CA TYR A 111 -5.03 2.41 7.40
C TYR A 111 -3.73 1.99 8.09
N PHE A 112 -2.59 2.46 7.60
CA PHE A 112 -1.28 2.15 8.20
C PHE A 112 -1.08 2.85 9.55
N GLN A 113 -1.66 4.03 9.74
CA GLN A 113 -1.60 4.76 11.01
C GLN A 113 -2.31 3.97 12.13
N GLN A 114 -3.48 3.41 11.83
CA GLN A 114 -4.24 2.59 12.78
C GLN A 114 -3.44 1.33 13.18
N GLU A 115 -2.80 0.66 12.21
CA GLU A 115 -1.97 -0.50 12.51
C GLU A 115 -0.74 -0.15 13.35
N ILE A 116 -0.09 0.99 13.07
CA ILE A 116 1.01 1.49 13.89
C ILE A 116 0.53 1.74 15.33
N HIS A 117 -0.58 2.46 15.51
CA HIS A 117 -1.15 2.73 16.84
C HIS A 117 -1.55 1.44 17.56
N ARG A 118 -2.11 0.47 16.85
CA ARG A 118 -2.46 -0.84 17.42
C ARG A 118 -1.21 -1.57 17.91
N ARG A 119 -0.14 -1.62 17.12
CA ARG A 119 1.14 -2.24 17.53
C ARG A 119 1.74 -1.53 18.74
N VAL A 120 1.77 -0.20 18.71
CA VAL A 120 2.30 0.61 19.81
C VAL A 120 1.51 0.35 21.09
N SER A 121 0.18 0.34 21.02
CA SER A 121 -0.70 0.10 22.17
C SER A 121 -0.50 -1.30 22.78
N VAL A 122 -0.35 -2.33 21.94
CA VAL A 122 -0.09 -3.71 22.41
C VAL A 122 1.25 -3.81 23.13
N VAL A 123 2.27 -3.08 22.68
CA VAL A 123 3.60 -3.10 23.31
C VAL A 123 3.62 -2.25 24.59
N LEU A 124 2.91 -1.11 24.61
CA LEU A 124 2.73 -0.30 25.81
C LEU A 124 2.00 -1.06 26.93
N ALA A 125 1.00 -1.88 26.59
CA ALA A 125 0.33 -2.76 27.55
C ALA A 125 1.28 -3.80 28.20
N LYS A 126 2.45 -4.04 27.60
CA LYS A 126 3.50 -4.91 28.16
C LYS A 126 4.52 -4.14 29.01
N ASN A 127 4.21 -2.91 29.42
CA ASN A 127 5.07 -2.01 30.22
C ASN A 127 6.45 -1.72 29.61
N GLN A 128 6.59 -1.80 28.28
CA GLN A 128 7.82 -1.37 27.61
C GLN A 128 7.86 0.15 27.45
N SER A 129 9.07 0.70 27.40
CA SER A 129 9.28 2.15 27.20
C SER A 129 8.88 2.57 25.78
N LEU A 130 8.34 3.78 25.63
CA LEU A 130 7.92 4.33 24.32
C LEU A 130 9.04 4.31 23.27
N SER A 131 10.27 4.64 23.66
CA SER A 131 11.43 4.63 22.76
C SER A 131 11.74 3.23 22.22
N GLU A 132 11.62 2.21 23.07
CA GLU A 132 11.81 0.81 22.69
C GLU A 132 10.68 0.30 21.79
N VAL A 133 9.45 0.78 22.00
CA VAL A 133 8.31 0.44 21.14
C VAL A 133 8.52 0.97 19.73
N TRP A 134 8.91 2.25 19.62
CA TRP A 134 9.12 2.89 18.33
C TRP A 134 10.33 2.32 17.60
N SER A 135 11.41 1.95 18.30
CA SER A 135 12.58 1.33 17.66
C SER A 135 12.30 -0.05 17.06
N LYS A 136 11.35 -0.79 17.62
CA LYS A 136 10.90 -2.10 17.09
C LYS A 136 9.89 -1.98 15.95
N SER A 137 9.37 -0.78 15.67
CA SER A 137 8.39 -0.58 14.61
C SER A 137 9.06 -0.72 13.23
N PRO A 138 8.53 -1.54 12.32
CA PRO A 138 9.15 -1.74 11.01
C PRO A 138 9.15 -0.45 10.19
N GLU A 139 10.33 -0.03 9.73
CA GLU A 139 10.51 1.19 8.93
C GLU A 139 9.65 1.19 7.66
N LYS A 140 9.53 0.02 7.01
CA LYS A 140 8.66 -0.15 5.82
C LYS A 140 7.20 0.24 6.10
N LEU A 141 6.68 -0.08 7.29
CA LEU A 141 5.32 0.29 7.68
C LEU A 141 5.19 1.80 7.93
N ALA A 142 6.19 2.40 8.57
CA ALA A 142 6.25 3.84 8.76
C ALA A 142 6.32 4.57 7.41
N PHE A 143 7.07 4.02 6.46
CA PHE A 143 7.19 4.54 5.10
C PHE A 143 5.88 4.42 4.30
N TYR A 144 5.13 3.32 4.42
CA TYR A 144 3.78 3.27 3.81
C TYR A 144 2.82 4.30 4.38
N ASN A 145 3.03 4.72 5.62
CA ASN A 145 2.21 5.73 6.27
C ASN A 145 2.62 7.18 5.90
N TYR A 146 3.39 7.39 4.84
CA TYR A 146 3.86 8.69 4.34
C TYR A 146 3.08 9.17 3.11
N ILE A 147 2.70 10.45 3.12
CA ILE A 147 1.84 11.04 2.09
C ILE A 147 2.52 11.16 0.72
N GLY A 148 3.85 11.21 0.66
CA GLY A 148 4.57 11.21 -0.63
C GLY A 148 4.36 9.91 -1.39
N ASN A 149 4.09 8.81 -0.68
CA ASN A 149 3.75 7.51 -1.27
C ASN A 149 2.29 7.41 -1.72
N ASN A 150 1.45 8.41 -1.47
CA ASN A 150 0.07 8.42 -1.94
C ASN A 150 0.03 8.76 -3.45
N PRO A 151 -0.47 7.85 -4.31
CA PRO A 151 -0.48 8.05 -5.77
C PRO A 151 -1.32 9.26 -6.21
N ALA A 152 -2.23 9.76 -5.36
CA ALA A 152 -3.04 10.93 -5.63
C ALA A 152 -2.35 12.28 -5.32
N LYS A 153 -1.03 12.29 -5.06
CA LYS A 153 -0.22 13.50 -4.86
C LYS A 153 0.66 13.91 -6.05
N GLY A 154 0.53 13.21 -7.18
CA GLY A 154 1.23 13.55 -8.41
C GLY A 154 0.77 14.85 -9.08
N GLY A 155 1.27 15.07 -10.29
CA GLY A 155 0.79 16.13 -11.19
C GLY A 155 1.03 15.72 -12.64
N LEU A 156 0.12 16.07 -13.54
CA LEU A 156 0.12 15.59 -14.94
C LEU A 156 1.46 15.81 -15.67
N PHE A 157 2.16 16.90 -15.36
CA PHE A 157 3.43 17.28 -15.97
C PHE A 157 4.65 17.09 -15.06
N ARG A 158 4.49 16.40 -13.92
CA ARG A 158 5.62 15.99 -13.07
C ARG A 158 6.08 14.62 -13.52
N ALA A 159 6.94 14.60 -14.54
CA ALA A 159 7.46 13.37 -15.12
C ALA A 159 8.64 12.81 -14.32
N GLY A 160 8.81 11.50 -14.35
CA GLY A 160 9.92 10.79 -13.71
C GLY A 160 9.50 9.90 -12.54
N SER A 161 10.49 9.33 -11.85
CA SER A 161 10.28 8.54 -10.64
C SER A 161 9.87 9.42 -9.46
N MET A 162 9.30 8.80 -8.43
CA MET A 162 9.01 9.49 -7.16
C MET A 162 10.29 10.04 -6.52
N ASP A 163 11.43 9.33 -6.68
CA ASP A 163 12.74 9.75 -6.19
C ASP A 163 13.18 11.12 -6.76
N ASN A 164 12.71 11.53 -7.94
CA ASN A 164 13.01 12.86 -8.49
C ASN A 164 12.18 13.97 -7.84
N GLY A 165 11.11 13.61 -7.12
CA GLY A 165 10.19 14.53 -6.47
C GLY A 165 10.68 14.93 -5.08
N ASP A 166 10.59 14.02 -4.12
CA ASP A 166 11.01 14.27 -2.75
C ASP A 166 12.46 13.84 -2.48
N GLY A 167 13.00 12.89 -3.25
CA GLY A 167 14.37 12.38 -3.15
C GLY A 167 14.41 10.90 -2.71
N ILE A 168 15.61 10.38 -2.42
CA ILE A 168 15.77 8.98 -2.01
C ILE A 168 15.63 8.86 -0.48
N ALA A 169 14.72 8.00 -0.03
CA ALA A 169 14.57 7.70 1.39
C ALA A 169 15.80 6.97 1.95
N VAL A 170 16.44 7.55 2.98
CA VAL A 170 17.65 7.03 3.61
C VAL A 170 17.35 6.30 4.91
N GLY A 171 16.37 6.77 5.67
CA GLY A 171 16.02 6.18 6.96
C GLY A 171 14.90 6.91 7.66
N TRP A 172 14.38 6.29 8.72
CA TRP A 172 13.29 6.83 9.53
C TRP A 172 13.83 7.49 10.80
N LEU A 173 13.49 8.75 11.07
CA LEU A 173 13.95 9.47 12.27
C LEU A 173 13.06 9.22 13.51
N GLY A 174 12.10 8.30 13.42
CA GLY A 174 11.19 7.98 14.52
C GLY A 174 9.87 8.74 14.49
N HIS A 175 9.04 8.50 15.50
CA HIS A 175 7.74 9.14 15.66
C HIS A 175 7.85 10.40 16.53
N PRO A 176 7.50 11.59 16.01
CA PRO A 176 7.53 12.81 16.81
C PRO A 176 6.37 12.84 17.80
N ILE A 177 6.66 13.21 19.05
CA ILE A 177 5.64 13.47 20.08
C ILE A 177 5.69 14.96 20.39
N PHE A 178 4.61 15.66 20.09
CA PHE A 178 4.47 17.08 20.39
C PHE A 178 3.76 17.24 21.73
N ARG A 179 4.29 18.13 22.56
CA ARG A 179 3.70 18.48 23.86
C ARG A 179 3.54 19.98 23.99
N ASP A 180 2.46 20.41 24.63
CA ASP A 180 2.29 21.82 25.01
C ASP A 180 3.13 22.17 26.25
N LYS A 181 3.03 23.43 26.68
CA LYS A 181 3.75 23.93 27.88
C LYS A 181 3.32 23.21 29.15
N GLU A 182 2.09 22.69 29.16
CA GLU A 182 1.51 21.93 30.26
C GLU A 182 1.85 20.43 30.19
N GLY A 183 2.66 20.00 29.22
CA GLY A 183 3.11 18.62 29.05
C GLY A 183 2.08 17.68 28.41
N ARG A 184 0.96 18.20 27.90
CA ARG A 184 -0.11 17.41 27.26
C ARG A 184 0.24 17.13 25.81
N GLU A 185 -0.10 15.93 25.34
CA GLU A 185 0.19 15.52 23.96
C GLU A 185 -0.72 16.17 22.94
N LEU A 186 -0.11 16.52 21.82
CA LEU A 186 -0.68 17.27 20.72
C LEU A 186 -0.59 16.45 19.43
N PHE A 187 -1.67 16.46 18.65
CA PHE A 187 -1.78 15.69 17.41
C PHE A 187 -1.89 16.61 16.21
N GLU A 188 -1.04 16.39 15.22
CA GLU A 188 -1.10 17.17 13.99
C GLU A 188 -2.19 16.66 13.06
N ARG A 189 -2.97 17.58 12.52
CA ARG A 189 -3.94 17.24 11.47
C ARG A 189 -3.20 16.76 10.22
N ARG A 190 -3.55 15.59 9.71
CA ARG A 190 -3.02 15.07 8.43
C ARG A 190 -3.46 15.93 7.25
N MET A 191 -2.58 16.05 6.26
CA MET A 191 -2.92 16.72 5.00
C MET A 191 -3.90 15.83 4.21
N PRO A 192 -5.11 16.33 3.89
CA PRO A 192 -6.02 15.59 3.02
C PRO A 192 -5.46 15.50 1.60
N THR A 193 -5.89 14.49 0.84
CA THR A 193 -5.39 14.24 -0.52
C THR A 193 -5.59 15.43 -1.46
N PHE A 194 -6.71 16.15 -1.37
CA PHE A 194 -7.04 17.27 -2.26
C PHE A 194 -6.08 18.47 -2.15
N PHE A 195 -5.53 18.73 -0.97
CA PHE A 195 -4.77 19.96 -0.73
C PHE A 195 -3.32 19.87 -1.22
N LYS A 196 -2.85 20.91 -1.91
CA LYS A 196 -1.42 21.08 -2.27
C LYS A 196 -0.63 21.73 -1.13
N THR A 197 -1.28 22.59 -0.35
CA THR A 197 -0.72 23.27 0.81
C THR A 197 -1.61 23.03 2.03
N LYS A 198 -1.00 22.87 3.19
CA LYS A 198 -1.68 22.62 4.48
C LYS A 198 -1.25 23.71 5.45
N SER A 199 -2.20 24.25 6.23
CA SER A 199 -1.87 24.97 7.46
C SER A 199 -1.46 23.99 8.55
N ILE A 200 -0.46 24.36 9.34
CA ILE A 200 -0.05 23.57 10.49
C ILE A 200 -1.06 23.83 11.60
N THR A 201 -1.87 22.83 11.90
CA THR A 201 -2.84 22.87 12.99
C THR A 201 -2.63 21.67 13.88
N SER A 202 -2.51 21.94 15.18
CA SER A 202 -2.38 20.95 16.23
C SER A 202 -3.69 20.81 16.98
N LEU A 203 -4.08 19.58 17.27
CA LEU A 203 -5.34 19.22 17.90
C LEU A 203 -5.07 18.48 19.21
N ARG A 204 -5.97 18.69 20.17
CA ARG A 204 -5.99 17.94 21.43
C ARG A 204 -6.81 16.66 21.25
N SER A 205 -6.47 15.61 22.01
CA SER A 205 -7.15 14.31 21.97
C SER A 205 -8.62 14.31 22.40
N ASN A 206 -9.10 15.34 23.11
CA ASN A 206 -10.50 15.43 23.54
C ASN A 206 -11.35 16.16 22.50
N LEU A 207 -12.26 15.41 21.86
CA LEU A 207 -13.19 15.88 20.83
C LEU A 207 -14.16 17.00 21.26
N SER A 208 -14.22 17.37 22.54
CA SER A 208 -15.20 18.34 23.06
C SER A 208 -14.80 19.81 22.91
N SER A 209 -13.59 20.11 22.44
CA SER A 209 -13.24 21.47 22.05
C SER A 209 -12.63 21.46 20.65
N MET A 210 -13.49 21.53 19.62
CA MET A 210 -13.17 22.20 18.35
C MET A 210 -12.96 23.71 18.60
N GLY A 211 -12.14 24.06 19.59
CA GLY A 211 -11.44 25.33 19.57
C GLY A 211 -10.39 25.18 18.50
N HIS A 212 -10.48 25.99 17.45
CA HIS A 212 -9.36 26.21 16.55
C HIS A 212 -8.23 26.77 17.43
N VAL A 213 -7.42 25.90 18.02
CA VAL A 213 -6.11 26.29 18.52
C VAL A 213 -5.31 26.49 17.25
N GLU A 214 -5.51 27.66 16.64
CA GLU A 214 -4.45 28.28 15.89
C GLU A 214 -3.36 28.47 16.94
N SER A 215 -2.51 27.47 17.10
CA SER A 215 -1.15 27.76 17.45
C SER A 215 -0.69 28.67 16.32
N ARG A 216 -0.88 29.99 16.48
CA ARG A 216 0.21 30.91 16.17
C ARG A 216 1.38 30.21 16.84
N VAL A 217 2.14 29.49 16.03
CA VAL A 217 3.49 29.13 16.36
C VAL A 217 4.09 30.48 16.63
N ASN A 218 4.08 30.87 17.91
CA ASN A 218 4.71 32.08 18.34
C ASN A 218 6.14 31.87 17.86
N GLN A 219 6.60 32.71 16.93
CA GLN A 219 7.82 32.52 16.14
C GLN A 219 9.11 32.58 17.01
N GLN A 220 8.96 32.35 18.31
CA GLN A 220 9.97 32.31 19.36
C GLN A 220 10.42 30.87 19.70
N GLU A 221 9.79 29.83 19.14
CA GLU A 221 10.32 28.46 19.21
C GLU A 221 11.14 28.09 17.97
N PRO A 222 12.23 27.30 18.10
CA PRO A 222 13.28 27.23 17.09
C PRO A 222 12.75 26.80 15.72
N PRO A 223 13.33 27.30 14.61
CA PRO A 223 12.92 26.99 13.23
C PRO A 223 12.85 25.47 12.95
N CYS A 224 13.56 24.69 13.76
CA CYS A 224 13.57 23.24 13.76
C CYS A 224 12.19 22.60 14.01
N LYS A 225 11.41 23.06 15.00
CA LYS A 225 10.12 22.42 15.38
C LYS A 225 9.05 22.61 14.30
N ALA A 226 8.94 23.82 13.74
CA ALA A 226 8.01 24.10 12.64
C ALA A 226 8.34 23.27 11.38
N LYS A 227 9.64 23.02 11.13
CA LYS A 227 10.12 22.20 10.01
C LYS A 227 9.78 20.71 10.17
N TYR A 228 9.81 20.19 11.41
CA TYR A 228 9.33 18.83 11.69
C TYR A 228 7.81 18.73 11.62
N SER A 229 7.09 19.78 12.04
CA SER A 229 5.62 19.84 11.98
C SER A 229 5.05 19.99 10.56
N SER A 230 5.77 20.65 9.66
CA SER A 230 5.41 20.68 8.23
C SER A 230 5.65 19.33 7.54
N THR A 231 6.57 18.53 8.08
CA THR A 231 7.02 17.26 7.52
C THR A 231 6.45 16.13 8.36
N LEU A 232 5.15 15.87 8.19
CA LEU A 232 4.34 14.92 8.99
C LEU A 232 4.88 13.48 9.09
N ILE A 233 5.99 13.15 8.42
CA ILE A 233 6.85 12.00 8.70
C ILE A 233 8.31 12.36 8.44
N CYS A 234 9.13 12.07 9.45
CA CYS A 234 10.58 12.15 9.42
C CYS A 234 11.23 11.02 8.61
N CYS A 235 11.04 10.97 7.30
CA CYS A 235 11.96 10.25 6.45
C CYS A 235 13.14 11.18 6.13
N LEU A 236 14.37 10.73 6.38
CA LEU A 236 15.53 11.44 5.88
C LEU A 236 15.57 11.21 4.38
N VAL A 237 15.31 12.26 3.62
CA VAL A 237 15.33 12.19 2.17
C VAL A 237 16.59 12.88 1.67
N ARG A 238 17.46 12.12 1.00
CA ARG A 238 18.64 12.70 0.34
C ARG A 238 18.20 13.16 -1.03
N THR A 239 18.22 14.48 -1.25
CA THR A 239 18.14 15.04 -2.60
C THR A 239 19.39 14.60 -3.35
N SER A 240 19.24 13.80 -4.41
CA SER A 240 20.35 13.49 -5.31
C SER A 240 20.96 14.79 -5.83
N LEU A 241 22.29 14.83 -5.89
CA LEU A 241 23.05 15.87 -6.59
C LEU A 241 22.81 15.79 -8.10
#